data_AF-A0A923R0T1-F1
#
_entry.id   AF-A0A923R0T1-F1
#
_cell.length_a   1.000
_cell.length_b   1.000
_cell.length_c   1.000
_cell.angle_alpha   90.00
_cell.angle_beta   90.00
_cell.angle_gamma   90.00
#
_symmetry.space_group_name_H-M   'P 1'
#
loop_
_entity.id
_entity.type
_entity.pdbx_description
1 polymer ?
#
loop_
_entity_poly.entity_id
_entity_poly.type
_entity_poly.pdbx_seq_one_letter_code
_entity_poly.pdbx_strand_id
1 'polypeptide(L)'
;MIPHEKLHEETFKAAKREKTATLELLNFLLQVEDRRTFAVFGYDSMFTYVRDGLGYSGAQASERVAAMRHLRKVPEVVDGLKDGSQTLTSVAKLASHMRRENLDRKAATSLVLETANKTTEALEKYSLGIAQE
;
A
#
# COMPACT_ATOMS: atom_id res chain seq x y z
N MET A 1 12.38 22.95 24.48
CA MET A 1 11.07 22.93 23.77
C MET A 1 11.32 23.37 22.33
N ILE A 2 10.79 22.65 21.33
CA ILE A 2 10.98 23.00 19.92
C ILE A 2 10.02 24.14 19.55
N PRO A 3 10.46 25.22 18.87
CA PRO A 3 9.55 26.29 18.40
C PRO A 3 8.49 25.78 17.42
N HIS A 4 7.32 26.45 17.38
CA HIS A 4 6.17 25.99 16.57
C HIS A 4 6.50 25.80 15.08
N GLU A 5 7.15 26.76 14.45
CA GLU A 5 7.53 26.70 13.02
C GLU A 5 8.47 25.51 12.74
N LYS A 6 9.47 25.33 13.60
CA LYS A 6 10.42 24.21 13.49
C LYS A 6 9.75 22.86 13.76
N LEU A 7 8.84 22.78 14.74
CA LEU A 7 8.09 21.57 15.03
C LEU A 7 7.20 21.18 13.84
N HIS A 8 6.53 22.16 13.23
CA HIS A 8 5.72 21.95 12.03
C HIS A 8 6.58 21.38 10.89
N GLU A 9 7.69 22.04 10.56
CA GLU A 9 8.59 21.60 9.49
C GLU A 9 9.12 20.17 9.74
N GLU A 10 9.61 19.88 10.94
CA GLU A 10 10.17 18.57 11.28
C GLU A 10 9.11 17.46 11.28
N THR A 11 7.86 17.78 11.66
CA THR A 11 6.73 16.85 11.60
C THR A 11 6.40 16.48 10.14
N PHE A 12 6.39 17.47 9.23
CA PHE A 12 6.17 17.21 7.81
C PHE A 12 7.30 16.36 7.19
N LYS A 13 8.56 16.63 7.56
CA LYS A 13 9.70 15.79 7.16
C LYS A 13 9.61 14.37 7.70
N ALA A 14 9.18 14.19 8.94
CA ALA A 14 8.96 12.88 9.54
C ALA A 14 7.87 12.10 8.79
N ALA A 15 6.73 12.73 8.52
CA ALA A 15 5.63 12.12 7.75
C ALA A 15 6.08 11.70 6.34
N LYS A 16 6.90 12.51 5.65
CA LYS A 16 7.45 12.14 4.35
C LYS A 16 8.38 10.93 4.44
N ARG A 17 9.27 10.89 5.44
CA ARG A 17 10.18 9.76 5.68
C ARG A 17 9.42 8.47 5.98
N GLU A 18 8.32 8.54 6.72
CA GLU A 18 7.47 7.38 7.00
C GLU A 18 6.87 6.78 5.71
N LYS A 19 6.39 7.62 4.79
CA LYS A 19 5.91 7.17 3.48
C LYS A 19 7.02 6.52 2.65
N THR A 20 8.20 7.13 2.60
CA THR A 20 9.36 6.58 1.88
C THR A 20 9.79 5.23 2.46
N ALA A 21 9.90 5.12 3.79
CA ALA A 21 10.26 3.88 4.47
C ALA A 21 9.22 2.77 4.23
N THR A 22 7.93 3.14 4.16
CA THR A 22 6.86 2.19 3.81
C THR A 22 7.03 1.65 2.40
N LEU A 23 7.32 2.50 1.42
CA LEU A 23 7.55 2.06 0.03
C LEU A 23 8.79 1.16 -0.08
N GLU A 24 9.86 1.52 0.62
CA GLU A 24 11.08 0.71 0.68
C GLU A 24 10.80 -0.69 1.25
N LEU A 25 10.05 -0.78 2.36
CA LEU A 25 9.59 -2.04 2.92
C LEU A 25 8.83 -2.87 1.87
N LEU A 26 7.85 -2.29 1.18
CA LEU A 26 7.07 -3.02 0.17
C LEU A 26 7.96 -3.57 -0.96
N ASN A 27 8.97 -2.81 -1.40
CA ASN A 27 9.93 -3.27 -2.40
C ASN A 27 10.80 -4.43 -1.91
N PHE A 28 11.19 -4.44 -0.62
CA PHE A 28 11.87 -5.61 -0.04
C PHE A 28 10.95 -6.80 0.10
N LEU A 29 9.69 -6.59 0.51
CA LEU A 29 8.72 -7.68 0.61
C LEU A 29 8.49 -8.33 -0.76
N LEU A 30 8.48 -7.57 -1.86
CA LEU A 30 8.43 -8.12 -3.22
C LEU A 30 9.59 -9.08 -3.48
N GLN A 31 10.81 -8.67 -3.15
CA GLN A 31 11.99 -9.51 -3.32
C GLN A 31 11.95 -10.76 -2.41
N VAL A 32 11.42 -10.62 -1.19
CA VAL A 32 11.20 -11.74 -0.27
C VAL A 32 10.18 -12.73 -0.85
N GLU A 33 9.10 -12.24 -1.48
CA GLU A 33 8.12 -13.10 -2.13
C GLU A 33 8.71 -13.81 -3.35
N ASP A 34 9.39 -13.08 -4.24
CA ASP A 34 9.97 -13.62 -5.48
C ASP A 34 11.04 -14.69 -5.19
N ARG A 35 11.89 -14.47 -4.19
CA ARG A 35 12.93 -15.42 -3.77
C ARG A 35 12.42 -16.47 -2.78
N ARG A 36 11.15 -16.41 -2.39
CA ARG A 36 10.56 -17.20 -1.29
C ARG A 36 11.42 -17.15 -0.02
N THR A 37 12.04 -16.02 0.26
CA THR A 37 12.96 -15.85 1.42
C THR A 37 12.23 -16.13 2.73
N PHE A 38 10.93 -15.84 2.81
CA PHE A 38 10.11 -16.21 3.96
C PHE A 38 10.17 -17.70 4.30
N ALA A 39 10.23 -18.59 3.30
CA ALA A 39 10.29 -20.03 3.51
C ALA A 39 11.67 -20.48 4.01
N VAL A 40 12.75 -19.82 3.56
CA VAL A 40 14.12 -20.06 4.05
C VAL A 40 14.23 -19.80 5.55
N PHE A 41 13.49 -18.80 6.06
CA PHE A 41 13.42 -18.49 7.48
C PHE A 41 12.29 -19.24 8.22
N GLY A 42 11.67 -20.24 7.60
CA GLY A 42 10.72 -21.14 8.27
C GLY A 42 9.28 -20.63 8.39
N TYR A 43 8.89 -19.61 7.63
CA TYR A 43 7.51 -19.12 7.61
C TYR A 43 6.69 -19.79 6.50
N ASP A 44 5.45 -20.18 6.81
CA ASP A 44 4.57 -20.90 5.87
C ASP A 44 4.04 -20.02 4.72
N SER A 45 4.04 -18.71 4.90
CA SER A 45 3.55 -17.78 3.89
C SER A 45 4.09 -16.36 4.08
N MET A 46 3.98 -15.56 3.03
CA MET A 46 4.30 -14.13 3.06
C MET A 46 3.52 -13.39 4.16
N PHE A 47 2.26 -13.75 4.40
CA PHE A 47 1.45 -13.17 5.47
C PHE A 47 2.03 -13.49 6.85
N THR A 48 2.42 -14.74 7.09
CA THR A 48 2.99 -15.20 8.35
C THR A 48 4.35 -14.55 8.60
N TYR A 49 5.18 -14.38 7.55
CA TYR A 49 6.44 -13.64 7.64
C TYR A 49 6.23 -12.18 8.06
N VAL A 50 5.28 -11.47 7.44
CA VAL A 50 5.02 -10.07 7.81
C VAL A 50 4.40 -9.97 9.20
N ARG A 51 3.48 -10.86 9.57
CA ARG A 51 2.82 -10.85 10.87
C ARG A 51 3.77 -11.24 12.00
N ASP A 52 4.33 -12.44 11.92
CA ASP A 52 5.08 -13.05 13.02
C ASP A 52 6.57 -12.72 12.93
N GLY A 53 7.13 -12.66 11.72
CA GLY A 53 8.55 -12.36 11.52
C GLY A 53 8.91 -10.88 11.62
N LEU A 54 8.05 -10.00 11.11
CA LEU A 54 8.25 -8.56 11.20
C LEU A 54 7.42 -7.88 12.30
N GLY A 55 6.59 -8.64 13.02
CA GLY A 55 5.85 -8.16 14.19
C GLY A 55 4.63 -7.27 13.89
N TYR A 56 4.10 -7.30 12.66
CA TYR A 56 2.89 -6.55 12.32
C TYR A 56 1.62 -7.26 12.82
N SER A 57 0.58 -6.48 13.11
CA SER A 57 -0.74 -7.06 13.37
C SER A 57 -1.28 -7.76 12.12
N GLY A 58 -2.25 -8.68 12.29
CA GLY A 58 -2.86 -9.38 11.16
C GLY A 58 -3.46 -8.44 10.10
N ALA A 59 -4.09 -7.34 10.53
CA ALA A 59 -4.62 -6.33 9.61
C ALA A 59 -3.50 -5.61 8.84
N GLN A 60 -2.44 -5.18 9.54
CA GLN A 60 -1.28 -4.52 8.94
C GLN A 60 -0.53 -5.43 7.96
N ALA A 61 -0.42 -6.73 8.28
CA ALA A 61 0.20 -7.73 7.43
C ALA A 61 -0.60 -7.97 6.15
N SER A 62 -1.93 -8.10 6.27
CA SER A 62 -2.82 -8.24 5.12
C SER A 62 -2.71 -7.05 4.16
N GLU A 63 -2.74 -5.83 4.71
CA GLU A 63 -2.62 -4.58 3.95
C GLU A 63 -1.31 -4.51 3.17
N ARG A 64 -0.17 -4.81 3.83
CA ARG A 64 1.17 -4.80 3.20
C ARG A 64 1.30 -5.85 2.11
N VAL A 65 0.82 -7.07 2.34
CA VAL A 65 0.87 -8.15 1.35
C VAL A 65 0.00 -7.82 0.13
N ALA A 66 -1.18 -7.23 0.34
CA ALA A 66 -2.05 -6.79 -0.74
C ALA A 66 -1.41 -5.66 -1.56
N ALA A 67 -0.90 -4.62 -0.89
CA ALA A 67 -0.25 -3.48 -1.53
C ALA A 67 1.01 -3.89 -2.31
N MET A 68 1.88 -4.69 -1.69
CA MET A 68 3.09 -5.25 -2.31
C MET A 68 2.76 -5.96 -3.64
N ARG A 69 1.81 -6.90 -3.62
CA ARG A 69 1.41 -7.63 -4.83
C ARG A 69 0.79 -6.73 -5.89
N HIS A 70 0.17 -5.62 -5.48
CA HIS A 70 -0.40 -4.64 -6.39
C HIS A 70 0.67 -3.80 -7.08
N LEU A 71 1.73 -3.38 -6.38
CA LEU A 71 2.88 -2.69 -6.98
C LEU A 71 3.47 -3.47 -8.16
N ARG A 72 3.55 -4.82 -8.04
CA ARG A 72 4.02 -5.68 -9.13
C ARG A 72 3.12 -5.65 -10.36
N LYS A 73 1.81 -5.49 -10.17
CA LYS A 73 0.81 -5.50 -11.25
C LYS A 73 0.64 -4.13 -11.90
N VAL A 74 0.73 -3.07 -11.11
CA VAL A 74 0.49 -1.67 -11.52
C VAL A 74 1.63 -0.80 -10.98
N PRO A 75 2.77 -0.73 -11.71
CA PRO A 75 3.93 0.05 -11.29
C PRO A 75 3.63 1.55 -11.08
N GLU A 76 2.60 2.08 -11.74
CA GLU A 76 2.14 3.47 -11.63
C GLU A 76 1.74 3.85 -10.20
N VAL A 77 1.40 2.87 -9.36
CA VAL A 77 1.12 3.06 -7.93
C VAL A 77 2.36 3.52 -7.15
N VAL A 78 3.57 3.15 -7.61
CA VAL A 78 4.83 3.52 -6.96
C VAL A 78 4.97 5.04 -6.90
N ASP A 79 4.66 5.72 -7.99
CA ASP A 79 4.81 7.17 -8.06
C ASP A 79 3.80 7.87 -7.14
N GLY A 80 2.56 7.36 -7.09
CA GLY A 80 1.56 7.87 -6.16
C GLY A 80 1.91 7.66 -4.68
N LEU A 81 2.59 6.56 -4.34
CA LEU A 81 3.12 6.37 -2.97
C LEU A 81 4.32 7.28 -2.68
N LYS A 82 5.14 7.60 -3.68
CA LYS A 82 6.31 8.50 -3.53
C LYS A 82 5.89 9.95 -3.33
N ASP A 83 4.98 10.46 -4.14
CA ASP A 83 4.49 11.83 -4.05
C ASP A 83 3.42 12.02 -2.96
N GLY A 84 2.84 10.92 -2.49
CA GLY A 84 1.89 10.88 -1.38
C GLY A 84 0.45 11.14 -1.79
N SER A 85 0.15 11.15 -3.09
CA SER A 85 -1.22 11.13 -3.64
C SER A 85 -1.95 9.82 -3.35
N GLN A 86 -1.20 8.75 -3.09
CA GLN A 86 -1.70 7.47 -2.62
C GLN A 86 -1.13 7.13 -1.23
N THR A 87 -1.92 6.40 -0.45
CA THR A 87 -1.54 5.85 0.84
C THR A 87 -1.42 4.33 0.75
N LEU A 88 -0.70 3.70 1.67
CA LEU A 88 -0.65 2.23 1.76
C LEU A 88 -2.07 1.63 1.78
N THR A 89 -2.97 2.25 2.55
CA THR A 89 -4.35 1.79 2.73
C THR A 89 -5.19 1.93 1.47
N SER A 90 -5.09 3.05 0.75
CA SER A 90 -5.80 3.21 -0.53
C SER A 90 -5.34 2.16 -1.54
N VAL A 91 -4.02 1.94 -1.63
CA VAL A 91 -3.42 0.93 -2.49
C VAL A 91 -3.86 -0.48 -2.13
N ALA A 92 -3.91 -0.82 -0.84
CA ALA A 92 -4.37 -2.13 -0.39
C ALA A 92 -5.87 -2.34 -0.68
N LYS A 93 -6.71 -1.33 -0.41
CA LYS A 93 -8.15 -1.38 -0.72
C LYS A 93 -8.38 -1.58 -2.22
N LEU A 94 -7.65 -0.84 -3.05
CA LEU A 94 -7.71 -0.97 -4.51
C LEU A 94 -7.30 -2.38 -4.96
N ALA A 95 -6.20 -2.91 -4.41
CA ALA A 95 -5.74 -4.26 -4.70
C ALA A 95 -6.80 -5.33 -4.35
N SER A 96 -7.45 -5.19 -3.20
CA SER A 96 -8.53 -6.07 -2.77
C SER A 96 -9.75 -5.97 -3.68
N HIS A 97 -10.15 -4.74 -4.05
CA HIS A 97 -11.27 -4.50 -4.96
C HIS A 97 -11.02 -5.14 -6.32
N MET A 98 -9.86 -4.89 -6.93
CA MET A 98 -9.50 -5.49 -8.22
C MET A 98 -9.48 -7.01 -8.19
N ARG A 99 -8.99 -7.61 -7.10
CA ARG A 99 -8.99 -9.06 -6.95
C ARG A 99 -10.41 -9.61 -6.89
N ARG A 100 -11.33 -8.91 -6.23
CA ARG A 100 -12.73 -9.30 -6.09
C ARG A 100 -13.48 -9.19 -7.42
N GLU A 101 -13.30 -8.08 -8.13
CA GLU A 101 -13.97 -7.81 -9.40
C GLU A 101 -13.23 -8.40 -10.62
N ASN A 102 -12.11 -9.10 -10.39
CA ASN A 102 -11.24 -9.68 -11.43
C ASN A 102 -10.84 -8.69 -12.54
N LEU A 103 -10.53 -7.44 -12.15
CA LEU A 103 -10.20 -6.37 -13.09
C LEU A 103 -8.86 -6.64 -13.79
N ASP A 104 -8.82 -6.33 -15.09
CA ASP A 104 -7.59 -6.38 -15.87
C ASP A 104 -6.63 -5.23 -15.52
N ARG A 105 -5.40 -5.31 -16.03
CA ARG A 105 -4.38 -4.28 -15.76
C ARG A 105 -4.78 -2.90 -16.28
N LYS A 106 -5.50 -2.80 -17.40
CA LYS A 106 -5.87 -1.50 -17.99
C LYS A 106 -6.90 -0.78 -17.13
N ALA A 107 -7.94 -1.50 -16.69
CA ALA A 107 -8.93 -1.00 -15.75
C ALA A 107 -8.27 -0.58 -14.42
N ALA A 108 -7.29 -1.36 -13.96
CA ALA A 108 -6.51 -1.04 -12.78
C ALA A 108 -5.76 0.30 -12.89
N THR A 109 -5.03 0.49 -13.98
CA THR A 109 -4.24 1.71 -14.20
C THR A 109 -5.15 2.93 -14.29
N SER A 110 -6.30 2.84 -14.99
CA SER A 110 -7.29 3.94 -15.01
C SER A 110 -7.76 4.32 -13.61
N LEU A 111 -8.11 3.32 -12.80
CA LEU A 111 -8.60 3.54 -11.45
C LEU A 111 -7.52 4.14 -10.52
N VAL A 112 -6.25 3.73 -10.66
CA VAL A 112 -5.13 4.36 -9.93
C VAL A 112 -5.00 5.83 -10.31
N LEU A 113 -5.05 6.16 -11.60
CA LEU A 113 -4.90 7.53 -12.09
C LEU A 113 -6.08 8.42 -11.66
N GLU A 114 -7.31 7.90 -11.70
CA GLU A 114 -8.52 8.60 -11.26
C GLU A 114 -8.54 8.85 -9.74
N THR A 115 -8.00 7.91 -8.96
CA THR A 115 -8.01 7.97 -7.50
C THR A 115 -6.81 8.68 -6.91
N ALA A 116 -5.71 8.84 -7.67
CA ALA A 116 -4.56 9.65 -7.23
C ALA A 116 -4.95 11.12 -6.97
N ASN A 117 -6.03 11.60 -7.58
CA ASN A 117 -6.54 12.96 -7.35
C ASN A 117 -7.65 13.05 -6.30
N LYS A 118 -8.04 11.94 -5.67
CA LYS A 118 -9.18 11.89 -4.74
C LYS A 118 -8.72 11.29 -3.40
N THR A 119 -8.96 12.00 -2.31
CA THR A 119 -8.58 11.59 -0.95
C THR A 119 -9.15 10.21 -0.57
N THR A 120 -8.60 9.58 0.46
CA THR A 120 -9.00 8.25 0.98
C THR A 120 -10.50 8.12 1.23
N GLU A 121 -11.18 9.24 1.51
CA GLU A 121 -12.63 9.39 1.70
C GLU A 121 -13.44 9.14 0.41
N ALA A 122 -12.87 9.42 -0.76
CA ALA A 122 -13.52 9.21 -2.06
C ALA A 122 -13.52 7.73 -2.49
N LEU A 123 -12.54 6.94 -2.03
CA LEU A 123 -12.46 5.50 -2.32
C LEU A 123 -13.56 4.71 -1.61
N GLU A 124 -13.98 5.13 -0.42
CA GLU A 124 -15.12 4.52 0.28
C GLU A 124 -16.43 4.80 -0.45
N LYS A 125 -16.63 6.02 -0.96
CA LYS A 125 -17.80 6.35 -1.81
C LYS A 125 -17.83 5.55 -3.11
N TYR A 126 -16.69 5.32 -3.76
CA TYR A 126 -16.64 4.51 -4.99
C TYR A 126 -16.97 3.03 -4.73
N SER A 127 -16.51 2.48 -3.60
CA SER A 127 -16.81 1.09 -3.22
C SER A 127 -18.28 0.84 -2.88
N LEU A 128 -19.01 1.89 -2.47
CA LEU A 128 -20.44 1.84 -2.17
C LEU A 128 -21.32 2.17 -3.39
N GLY A 129 -20.80 2.93 -4.37
CA GLY A 129 -21.53 3.35 -5.56
C GLY A 129 -21.75 2.26 -6.62
N ILE A 130 -20.90 1.22 -6.65
CA ILE A 130 -21.05 0.11 -7.63
C ILE A 130 -22.06 -0.96 -7.14
N ALA A 131 -22.63 -0.81 -5.94
CA ALA A 131 -23.68 -1.70 -5.42
C ALA A 131 -25.11 -1.24 -5.78
N GLN A 132 -25.27 -0.16 -6.56
CA GLN A 132 -26.56 0.31 -7.05
C GLN A 132 -26.48 0.70 -8.52
N GLU A 133 -26.56 -0.30 -9.39
CA GLU A 133 -27.20 -0.29 -10.71
C GLU A 133 -27.49 -1.74 -11.10
#